data_AF-A0A7J4TQS9-F1
#
_entry.id   AF-A0A7J4TQS9-F1
#
_cell.length_a   1.000
_cell.length_b   1.000
_cell.length_c   1.000
_cell.angle_alpha   90.00
_cell.angle_beta   90.00
_cell.angle_gamma   90.00
#
_symmetry.space_group_name_H-M   'P 1'
#
loop_
_entity.id
_entity.type
_entity.pdbx_description
1 polymer ?
#
loop_
_entity_poly.entity_id
_entity_poly.type
_entity_poly.pdbx_seq_one_letter_code
_entity_poly.pdbx_strand_id
1 'polypeptide(L)'
;MEAHEQDEVLPGMQISFSTLAFYLLLYLVPLIVAYFFSSMIGGFTAEFLQVSKETAAKIYMVPLSMILFAFLIPYIRNRESVQAIRFTIIAVLVVGVGLAIPPIVKKGDYALLFSECIYFGNYLLLTFIFCPEVLGIIRDVKLWFKHHGQLILILIYVAIGMFYIFGFGSLFSAIAQTSTIEKPYFYGGEDTLDLGGYVYYSLVTYATVGYGDISPHAAAARFVAGLEAMLGLLINVVFIAILMTFITSGGSGVEEAKLVDTQGQQVQEEDAKRRKGIQDYLATMRNTQKDLNKYIEQIYTKTHQGVKEALVGKK
;
A
#
# COMPACT_ATOMS: atom_id res chain seq x y z
N MET A 1 33.22 23.37 7.36
CA MET A 1 32.93 22.06 7.98
C MET A 1 31.65 21.56 7.34
N GLU A 2 31.78 21.07 6.12
CA GLU A 2 30.70 20.45 5.35
C GLU A 2 30.84 18.94 5.58
N ALA A 3 29.84 18.35 6.22
CA ALA A 3 29.72 16.91 6.34
C ALA A 3 29.04 16.41 5.06
N HIS A 4 29.83 15.83 4.15
CA HIS A 4 29.32 15.01 3.06
C HIS A 4 28.61 13.79 3.67
N GLU A 5 27.28 13.77 3.61
CA GLU A 5 26.48 12.55 3.67
C GLU A 5 26.95 11.64 2.53
N GLN A 6 27.64 10.56 2.89
CA GLN A 6 27.93 9.48 1.96
C GLN A 6 26.61 8.76 1.67
N ASP A 7 26.18 8.83 0.42
CA ASP A 7 25.23 7.90 -0.17
C ASP A 7 25.70 6.47 0.14
N GLU A 8 25.01 5.82 1.07
CA GLU A 8 25.17 4.40 1.37
C GLU A 8 24.62 3.61 0.17
N VAL A 9 25.44 3.48 -0.86
CA VAL A 9 25.19 2.60 -2.00
C VAL A 9 25.09 1.19 -1.44
N LEU A 10 23.84 0.72 -1.27
CA LEU A 10 23.50 -0.67 -0.96
C LEU A 10 24.41 -1.59 -1.79
N PRO A 11 25.25 -2.43 -1.16
CA PRO A 11 26.18 -3.26 -1.89
C PRO A 11 25.37 -4.18 -2.80
N GLY A 12 25.58 -4.03 -4.11
CA GLY A 12 25.05 -4.93 -5.13
C GLY A 12 25.60 -6.33 -4.87
N MET A 13 24.86 -7.11 -4.10
CA MET A 13 25.20 -8.50 -3.81
C MET A 13 25.09 -9.27 -5.13
N GLN A 14 26.21 -9.69 -5.70
CA GLN A 14 26.21 -10.65 -6.80
C GLN A 14 25.60 -11.96 -6.30
N ILE A 15 24.39 -12.25 -6.74
CA ILE A 15 23.63 -13.41 -6.25
C ILE A 15 24.18 -14.66 -6.92
N SER A 16 24.71 -15.57 -6.12
CA SER A 16 25.15 -16.88 -6.58
C SER A 16 23.96 -17.69 -7.13
N PHE A 17 24.19 -18.44 -8.21
CA PHE A 17 23.21 -19.37 -8.77
C PHE A 17 22.64 -20.34 -7.72
N SER A 18 23.46 -20.74 -6.74
CA SER A 18 23.04 -21.61 -5.63
C SER A 18 21.93 -20.99 -4.77
N THR A 19 21.99 -19.67 -4.55
CA THR A 19 21.02 -18.93 -3.76
C THR A 19 19.69 -18.82 -4.50
N LEU A 20 19.73 -18.58 -5.81
CA LEU A 20 18.53 -18.58 -6.65
C LEU A 20 17.86 -19.96 -6.67
N ALA A 21 18.64 -21.03 -6.84
CA ALA A 21 18.14 -22.39 -6.84
C ALA A 21 17.49 -22.77 -5.49
N PHE A 22 18.08 -22.33 -4.39
CA PHE A 22 17.53 -22.54 -3.05
C PHE A 22 16.14 -21.89 -2.89
N TYR A 23 15.99 -20.62 -3.27
CA TYR A 23 14.69 -19.94 -3.19
C TYR A 23 13.64 -20.55 -4.10
N LEU A 24 14.04 -20.97 -5.31
CA LEU A 24 13.17 -21.67 -6.23
C LEU A 24 12.63 -22.95 -5.60
N LEU A 25 13.47 -23.74 -4.93
CA LEU A 25 13.08 -24.97 -4.23
C LEU A 25 12.20 -24.69 -3.01
N LEU A 26 12.54 -23.66 -2.22
CA LEU A 26 11.77 -23.25 -1.04
C LEU A 26 10.32 -22.88 -1.40
N TYR A 27 10.10 -22.39 -2.62
CA TYR A 27 8.77 -22.10 -3.14
C TYR A 27 8.11 -23.29 -3.85
N LEU A 28 8.84 -23.98 -4.72
CA LEU A 28 8.29 -25.08 -5.53
C LEU A 28 7.88 -26.27 -4.71
N VAL A 29 8.67 -26.66 -3.70
CA VAL A 29 8.39 -27.86 -2.91
C VAL A 29 7.04 -27.74 -2.18
N PRO A 30 6.76 -26.67 -1.42
CA PRO A 30 5.45 -26.49 -0.81
C PRO A 30 4.30 -26.36 -1.83
N LEU A 31 4.55 -25.77 -3.01
CA LEU A 31 3.55 -25.67 -4.07
C LEU A 31 3.18 -27.05 -4.65
N ILE A 32 4.17 -27.92 -4.86
CA ILE A 32 3.97 -29.31 -5.28
C ILE A 32 3.16 -30.07 -4.22
N VAL A 33 3.48 -29.87 -2.95
CA VAL A 33 2.72 -30.45 -1.83
C VAL A 33 1.27 -29.95 -1.84
N ALA A 34 1.05 -28.65 -1.99
CA ALA A 34 -0.29 -28.07 -2.10
C ALA A 34 -1.07 -28.62 -3.30
N TYR A 35 -0.40 -28.80 -4.44
CA TYR A 35 -0.99 -29.42 -5.64
C TYR A 35 -1.36 -30.90 -5.42
N PHE A 36 -0.54 -31.64 -4.70
CA PHE A 36 -0.86 -33.03 -4.34
C PHE A 36 -2.11 -33.10 -3.46
N PHE A 37 -2.19 -32.28 -2.41
CA PHE A 37 -3.37 -32.21 -1.55
C PHE A 37 -4.61 -31.72 -2.30
N SER A 38 -4.49 -30.70 -3.16
CA SER A 38 -5.60 -30.21 -3.96
C SER A 38 -6.11 -31.28 -4.92
N SER A 39 -5.20 -32.06 -5.55
CA SER A 39 -5.54 -33.19 -6.41
C SER A 39 -6.22 -34.32 -5.65
N MET A 40 -5.75 -34.62 -4.43
CA MET A 40 -6.35 -35.64 -3.57
C MET A 40 -7.80 -35.24 -3.19
N ILE A 41 -7.99 -34.02 -2.68
CA ILE A 41 -9.32 -33.52 -2.29
C ILE A 41 -10.24 -33.41 -3.51
N GLY A 42 -9.73 -32.90 -4.64
CA GLY A 42 -10.43 -32.80 -5.90
C GLY A 42 -10.90 -34.17 -6.40
N GLY A 43 -10.08 -35.21 -6.24
CA GLY A 43 -10.43 -36.57 -6.61
C GLY A 43 -11.68 -37.11 -5.89
N PHE A 44 -11.88 -36.75 -4.62
CA PHE A 44 -13.04 -37.17 -3.82
C PHE A 44 -14.29 -36.32 -4.06
N THR A 45 -14.13 -35.07 -4.50
CA THR A 45 -15.20 -34.07 -4.54
C THR A 45 -15.67 -33.75 -5.96
N ALA A 46 -14.91 -34.17 -6.98
CA ALA A 46 -15.22 -33.91 -8.40
C ALA A 46 -16.64 -34.33 -8.81
N GLU A 47 -17.10 -35.49 -8.35
CA GLU A 47 -18.45 -35.97 -8.65
C GLU A 47 -19.53 -35.08 -8.03
N PHE A 48 -19.36 -34.71 -6.77
CA PHE A 48 -20.26 -33.78 -6.07
C PHE A 48 -20.27 -32.40 -6.73
N LEU A 49 -19.11 -31.92 -7.17
CA LEU A 49 -18.95 -30.65 -7.86
C LEU A 49 -19.38 -30.70 -9.34
N GLN A 50 -19.68 -31.90 -9.87
CA GLN A 50 -20.12 -32.12 -11.25
C GLN A 50 -19.12 -31.60 -12.29
N VAL A 51 -17.83 -31.82 -12.04
CA VAL A 51 -16.71 -31.39 -12.90
C VAL A 51 -15.62 -32.46 -12.97
N SER A 52 -14.64 -32.30 -13.86
CA SER A 52 -13.48 -33.19 -13.89
C SER A 52 -12.64 -33.12 -12.61
N LYS A 53 -11.89 -34.20 -12.31
CA LYS A 53 -10.94 -34.25 -11.18
C LYS A 53 -9.88 -33.15 -11.26
N GLU A 54 -9.43 -32.82 -12.47
CA GLU A 54 -8.45 -31.76 -12.70
C GLU A 54 -9.03 -30.38 -12.35
N THR A 55 -10.25 -30.09 -12.81
CA THR A 55 -10.94 -28.84 -12.49
C THR A 55 -11.23 -28.72 -11.00
N ALA A 56 -11.68 -29.80 -10.36
CA ALA A 56 -11.86 -29.84 -8.90
C ALA A 56 -10.54 -29.54 -8.17
N ALA A 57 -9.43 -30.13 -8.59
CA ALA A 57 -8.11 -29.84 -8.02
C ALA A 57 -7.73 -28.36 -8.15
N LYS A 58 -7.97 -27.75 -9.32
CA LYS A 58 -7.73 -26.30 -9.53
C LYS A 58 -8.56 -25.44 -8.58
N ILE A 59 -9.83 -25.79 -8.33
CA ILE A 59 -10.70 -25.11 -7.37
C ILE A 59 -10.09 -25.14 -5.96
N TYR A 60 -9.65 -26.31 -5.47
CA TYR A 60 -9.05 -26.43 -4.12
C TYR A 60 -7.64 -25.83 -4.03
N MET A 61 -6.92 -25.74 -5.14
CA MET A 61 -5.60 -25.10 -5.18
C MET A 61 -5.68 -23.59 -4.88
N VAL A 62 -6.81 -22.93 -5.14
CA VAL A 62 -7.00 -21.50 -4.84
C VAL A 62 -6.85 -21.21 -3.34
N PRO A 63 -7.66 -21.79 -2.42
CA PRO A 63 -7.48 -21.55 -0.99
C PRO A 63 -6.18 -22.18 -0.44
N LEU A 64 -5.73 -23.33 -0.95
CA LEU A 64 -4.49 -23.95 -0.48
C LEU A 64 -3.26 -23.12 -0.79
N SER A 65 -3.16 -22.53 -1.99
CA SER A 65 -2.07 -21.62 -2.34
C SER A 65 -2.11 -20.33 -1.51
N MET A 66 -3.30 -19.79 -1.23
CA MET A 66 -3.47 -18.65 -0.32
C MET A 66 -2.94 -18.97 1.08
N ILE A 67 -3.36 -20.10 1.67
CA ILE A 67 -2.90 -20.55 2.98
C ILE A 67 -1.38 -20.75 2.97
N LEU A 68 -0.86 -21.44 1.95
CA LEU A 68 0.56 -21.69 1.78
C LEU A 68 1.35 -20.37 1.81
N PHE A 69 0.97 -19.40 0.98
CA PHE A 69 1.68 -18.13 0.89
C PHE A 69 1.54 -17.29 2.15
N ALA A 70 0.41 -17.40 2.87
CA ALA A 70 0.22 -16.71 4.15
C ALA A 70 1.22 -17.17 5.22
N PHE A 71 1.71 -18.42 5.15
CA PHE A 71 2.78 -18.90 6.01
C PHE A 71 4.17 -18.69 5.40
N LEU A 72 4.32 -18.96 4.11
CA LEU A 72 5.61 -18.95 3.42
C LEU A 72 6.21 -17.55 3.34
N ILE A 73 5.41 -16.53 3.02
CA ILE A 73 5.90 -15.16 2.82
C ILE A 73 6.45 -14.57 4.13
N PRO A 74 5.72 -14.61 5.28
CA PRO A 74 6.27 -14.16 6.56
C PRO A 74 7.48 -14.99 7.02
N TYR A 75 7.46 -16.31 6.76
CA TYR A 75 8.57 -17.19 7.10
C TYR A 75 9.87 -16.77 6.38
N ILE A 76 9.80 -16.57 5.06
CA ILE A 76 10.96 -16.12 4.26
C ILE A 76 11.40 -14.73 4.71
N ARG A 77 10.45 -13.80 4.93
CA ARG A 77 10.74 -12.43 5.39
C ARG A 77 11.57 -12.41 6.67
N ASN A 78 11.20 -13.25 7.65
CA ASN A 78 11.84 -13.27 8.96
C ASN A 78 13.23 -13.94 8.97
N ARG A 79 13.53 -14.79 7.98
CA ARG A 79 14.73 -15.62 7.96
C ARG A 79 15.81 -15.13 7.00
N GLU A 80 15.45 -14.69 5.80
CA GLU A 80 16.38 -14.66 4.66
C GLU A 80 16.46 -13.33 3.87
N SER A 81 15.83 -12.27 4.38
CA SER A 81 15.78 -10.91 3.81
C SER A 81 14.72 -10.65 2.73
N VAL A 82 14.36 -9.37 2.56
CA VAL A 82 13.38 -8.85 1.60
C VAL A 82 13.76 -9.14 0.14
N GLN A 83 15.06 -9.29 -0.15
CA GLN A 83 15.54 -9.54 -1.52
C GLN A 83 15.10 -10.94 -2.03
N ALA A 84 15.08 -11.95 -1.15
CA ALA A 84 14.64 -13.31 -1.48
C ALA A 84 13.23 -13.34 -2.07
N ILE A 85 12.31 -12.58 -1.48
CA ILE A 85 10.90 -12.52 -1.92
C ILE A 85 10.79 -11.88 -3.31
N ARG A 86 11.63 -10.88 -3.65
CA ARG A 86 11.64 -10.27 -4.99
C ARG A 86 12.00 -11.27 -6.09
N PHE A 87 12.98 -12.13 -5.84
CA PHE A 87 13.37 -13.17 -6.80
C PHE A 87 12.29 -14.23 -6.97
N THR A 88 11.60 -14.57 -5.88
CA THR A 88 10.49 -15.50 -5.94
C THR A 88 9.35 -14.95 -6.80
N ILE A 89 9.03 -13.64 -6.79
CA ILE A 89 8.04 -13.07 -7.74
C ILE A 89 8.42 -13.39 -9.19
N ILE A 90 9.68 -13.15 -9.57
CA ILE A 90 10.17 -13.38 -10.93
C ILE A 90 10.16 -14.88 -11.25
N ALA A 91 10.62 -15.71 -10.32
CA ALA A 91 10.63 -17.16 -10.46
C ALA A 91 9.22 -17.72 -10.64
N VAL A 92 8.23 -17.24 -9.89
CA VAL A 92 6.84 -17.66 -10.00
C VAL A 92 6.27 -17.29 -11.36
N LEU A 93 6.53 -16.06 -11.81
CA LEU A 93 6.07 -15.61 -13.12
C LEU A 93 6.71 -16.44 -14.24
N VAL A 94 8.02 -16.67 -14.18
CA VAL A 94 8.75 -17.46 -15.20
C VAL A 94 8.32 -18.92 -15.18
N VAL A 95 8.17 -19.54 -14.01
CA VAL A 95 7.74 -20.94 -13.89
C VAL A 95 6.28 -21.09 -14.30
N GLY A 96 5.38 -20.23 -13.85
CA GLY A 96 3.96 -20.27 -14.22
C GLY A 96 3.76 -20.12 -15.72
N VAL A 97 4.41 -19.11 -16.33
CA VAL A 97 4.41 -18.94 -17.79
C VAL A 97 5.08 -20.13 -18.48
N GLY A 98 6.20 -20.62 -17.94
CA GLY A 98 6.94 -21.76 -18.47
C GLY A 98 6.12 -23.05 -18.51
N LEU A 99 5.32 -23.32 -17.48
CA LEU A 99 4.43 -24.47 -17.39
C LEU A 99 3.22 -24.35 -18.33
N ALA A 100 2.79 -23.13 -18.65
CA ALA A 100 1.71 -22.87 -19.59
C ALA A 100 2.13 -22.97 -21.08
N ILE A 101 3.42 -22.80 -21.40
CA ILE A 101 3.93 -22.84 -22.79
C ILE A 101 3.65 -24.18 -23.52
N PRO A 102 3.98 -25.36 -22.97
CA PRO A 102 3.80 -26.62 -23.69
C PRO A 102 2.34 -26.91 -24.09
N PRO A 103 1.34 -26.67 -23.22
CA PRO A 103 -0.06 -26.75 -23.62
C PRO A 103 -0.46 -25.76 -24.73
N ILE A 104 0.00 -24.51 -24.66
CA ILE A 104 -0.31 -23.47 -25.65
C ILE A 104 0.25 -23.86 -27.03
N VAL A 105 1.51 -24.30 -27.08
CA VAL A 105 2.16 -24.68 -28.34
C VAL A 105 1.49 -25.92 -28.96
N LYS A 106 0.99 -26.85 -28.15
CA LYS A 106 0.38 -28.10 -28.63
C LYS A 106 -1.10 -27.98 -28.98
N LYS A 107 -1.86 -27.19 -28.23
CA LYS A 107 -3.33 -27.11 -28.34
C LYS A 107 -3.84 -25.76 -28.86
N GLY A 108 -2.99 -24.75 -28.99
CA GLY A 108 -3.39 -23.38 -29.34
C GLY A 108 -4.27 -22.71 -28.27
N ASP A 109 -4.31 -23.28 -27.06
CA ASP A 109 -5.20 -22.83 -25.99
C ASP A 109 -4.50 -21.78 -25.12
N TYR A 110 -4.64 -20.53 -25.52
CA TYR A 110 -4.09 -19.37 -24.81
C TYR A 110 -4.80 -19.12 -23.46
N ALA A 111 -5.97 -19.72 -23.22
CA ALA A 111 -6.70 -19.55 -21.96
C ALA A 111 -5.95 -20.15 -20.76
N LEU A 112 -5.03 -21.09 -21.02
CA LEU A 112 -4.16 -21.71 -20.02
C LEU A 112 -3.10 -20.75 -19.44
N LEU A 113 -2.83 -19.61 -20.09
CA LEU A 113 -2.02 -18.55 -19.44
C LEU A 113 -2.77 -17.93 -18.26
N PHE A 114 -4.10 -17.80 -18.41
CA PHE A 114 -4.92 -17.19 -17.38
C PHE A 114 -5.19 -18.11 -16.19
N SER A 115 -5.02 -19.43 -16.33
CA SER A 115 -5.22 -20.37 -15.21
C SER A 115 -4.25 -20.15 -14.05
N GLU A 116 -3.06 -19.63 -14.35
CA GLU A 116 -2.03 -19.35 -13.35
C GLU A 116 -2.19 -17.97 -12.70
N CYS A 117 -3.04 -17.10 -13.26
CA CYS A 117 -3.23 -15.74 -12.77
C CYS A 117 -3.76 -15.70 -11.34
N ILE A 118 -4.62 -16.64 -10.92
CA ILE A 118 -5.13 -16.69 -9.53
C ILE A 118 -3.98 -16.90 -8.54
N TYR A 119 -3.06 -17.82 -8.84
CA TYR A 119 -1.95 -18.14 -7.93
C TYR A 119 -0.95 -17.00 -7.86
N PHE A 120 -0.68 -16.35 -8.99
CA PHE A 120 0.12 -15.13 -9.02
C PHE A 120 -0.55 -13.98 -8.26
N GLY A 121 -1.86 -13.82 -8.41
CA GLY A 121 -2.68 -12.86 -7.65
C GLY A 121 -2.61 -13.10 -6.14
N ASN A 122 -2.78 -14.35 -5.69
CA ASN A 122 -2.63 -14.73 -4.27
C ASN A 122 -1.24 -14.36 -3.73
N TYR A 123 -0.19 -14.66 -4.51
CA TYR A 123 1.19 -14.37 -4.12
C TYR A 123 1.46 -12.86 -4.03
N LEU A 124 1.01 -12.08 -5.03
CA LEU A 124 1.11 -10.62 -5.02
C LEU A 124 0.31 -9.99 -3.88
N LEU A 125 -0.92 -10.42 -3.65
CA LEU A 125 -1.77 -9.93 -2.58
C LEU A 125 -1.11 -10.13 -1.21
N LEU A 126 -0.64 -11.34 -0.92
CA LEU A 126 -0.02 -11.65 0.36
C LEU A 126 1.36 -11.02 0.50
N THR A 127 2.10 -10.84 -0.59
CA THR A 127 3.34 -10.05 -0.58
C THR A 127 3.03 -8.59 -0.27
N PHE A 128 1.98 -8.03 -0.86
CA PHE A 128 1.54 -6.67 -0.58
C PHE A 128 1.11 -6.49 0.90
N ILE A 129 0.43 -7.49 1.49
CA ILE A 129 0.00 -7.46 2.90
C ILE A 129 1.20 -7.63 3.86
N PHE A 130 2.03 -8.65 3.65
CA PHE A 130 3.05 -9.06 4.61
C PHE A 130 4.44 -8.45 4.37
N CYS A 131 4.76 -8.05 3.15
CA CYS A 131 6.07 -7.49 2.81
C CYS A 131 5.97 -6.46 1.67
N PRO A 132 5.24 -5.34 1.87
CA PRO A 132 5.06 -4.32 0.83
C PRO A 132 6.40 -3.76 0.31
N GLU A 133 7.48 -3.84 1.09
CA GLU A 133 8.82 -3.37 0.71
C GLU A 133 9.43 -4.10 -0.48
N VAL A 134 8.96 -5.31 -0.74
CA VAL A 134 9.33 -6.11 -1.92
C VAL A 134 8.89 -5.41 -3.20
N LEU A 135 7.69 -4.81 -3.18
CA LEU A 135 7.09 -4.06 -4.29
C LEU A 135 7.65 -2.64 -4.42
N GLY A 136 8.72 -2.33 -3.69
CA GLY A 136 9.38 -1.02 -3.68
C GLY A 136 8.82 -0.05 -2.64
N ILE A 137 7.86 -0.46 -1.80
CA ILE A 137 7.22 0.40 -0.80
C ILE A 137 8.11 0.48 0.45
N ILE A 138 8.84 1.57 0.69
CA ILE A 138 9.78 1.66 1.84
C ILE A 138 9.04 1.38 3.17
N ARG A 139 9.78 0.83 4.14
CA ARG A 139 9.32 0.44 5.49
C ARG A 139 8.52 1.55 6.19
N ASP A 140 8.92 2.80 5.99
CA ASP A 140 8.06 3.97 6.23
C ASP A 140 7.19 4.22 5.01
N VAL A 141 6.09 3.48 4.99
CA VAL A 141 5.00 3.61 4.04
C VAL A 141 4.69 5.11 3.84
N LYS A 142 4.62 5.87 4.94
CA LYS A 142 4.42 7.32 4.98
C LYS A 142 5.46 8.15 4.18
N LEU A 143 6.76 7.82 4.23
CA LEU A 143 7.81 8.56 3.50
C LEU A 143 7.79 8.23 2.00
N TRP A 144 7.60 6.96 1.65
CA TRP A 144 7.57 6.54 0.25
C TRP A 144 6.38 7.15 -0.51
N PHE A 145 5.21 7.21 0.14
CA PHE A 145 4.02 7.86 -0.42
C PHE A 145 4.16 9.37 -0.59
N LYS A 146 5.02 10.04 0.18
CA LYS A 146 5.33 11.47 0.01
C LYS A 146 6.06 11.76 -1.31
N HIS A 147 6.80 10.79 -1.86
CA HIS A 147 7.66 10.98 -3.04
C HIS A 147 7.12 10.37 -4.33
N HIS A 148 6.34 9.29 -4.29
CA HIS A 148 5.94 8.53 -5.50
C HIS A 148 4.43 8.42 -5.74
N GLY A 149 3.61 9.04 -4.90
CA GLY A 149 2.18 9.28 -5.14
C GLY A 149 1.25 8.07 -4.98
N GLN A 150 -0.04 8.35 -4.82
CA GLN A 150 -1.13 7.38 -4.65
C GLN A 150 -1.28 6.41 -5.85
N LEU A 151 -0.70 6.77 -7.00
CA LEU A 151 -0.86 6.05 -8.27
C LEU A 151 -0.28 4.64 -8.23
N ILE A 152 0.89 4.42 -7.62
CA ILE A 152 1.52 3.08 -7.62
C ILE A 152 0.68 2.09 -6.82
N LEU A 153 0.10 2.51 -5.69
CA LEU A 153 -0.82 1.69 -4.90
C LEU A 153 -2.06 1.29 -5.71
N ILE A 154 -2.65 2.25 -6.42
CA ILE A 154 -3.79 1.99 -7.31
C ILE A 154 -3.37 1.02 -8.42
N LEU A 155 -2.19 1.19 -9.02
CA LEU A 155 -1.68 0.30 -10.06
C LEU A 155 -1.45 -1.13 -9.54
N ILE A 156 -0.86 -1.30 -8.36
CA ILE A 156 -0.67 -2.61 -7.73
C ILE A 156 -2.03 -3.25 -7.45
N TYR A 157 -2.98 -2.49 -6.91
CA TYR A 157 -4.32 -2.98 -6.64
C TYR A 157 -5.05 -3.41 -7.92
N VAL A 158 -5.03 -2.58 -8.96
CA VAL A 158 -5.62 -2.89 -10.26
C VAL A 158 -4.95 -4.11 -10.87
N ALA A 159 -3.63 -4.24 -10.75
CA ALA A 159 -2.92 -5.43 -11.22
C ALA A 159 -3.37 -6.69 -10.47
N ILE A 160 -3.46 -6.65 -9.14
CA ILE A 160 -3.98 -7.76 -8.33
C ILE A 160 -5.41 -8.08 -8.77
N GLY A 161 -6.30 -7.10 -8.84
CA GLY A 161 -7.68 -7.28 -9.29
C GLY A 161 -7.77 -7.91 -10.68
N MET A 162 -6.96 -7.47 -11.64
CA MET A 162 -6.89 -8.07 -12.97
C MET A 162 -6.45 -9.55 -12.91
N PHE A 163 -5.44 -9.90 -12.11
CA PHE A 163 -5.04 -11.30 -11.94
C PHE A 163 -6.16 -12.18 -11.38
N TYR A 164 -6.94 -11.66 -10.43
CA TYR A 164 -8.13 -12.36 -9.93
C TYR A 164 -9.20 -12.49 -11.01
N ILE A 165 -9.53 -11.41 -11.72
CA ILE A 165 -10.60 -11.39 -12.73
C ILE A 165 -10.28 -12.34 -13.90
N PHE A 166 -9.07 -12.27 -14.46
CA PHE A 166 -8.65 -13.18 -15.53
C PHE A 166 -8.53 -14.63 -15.02
N GLY A 167 -8.02 -14.79 -13.80
CA GLY A 167 -7.85 -16.08 -13.17
C GLY A 167 -9.18 -16.81 -12.94
N PHE A 168 -10.12 -16.17 -12.27
CA PHE A 168 -11.46 -16.72 -12.03
C PHE A 168 -12.25 -16.88 -13.32
N GLY A 169 -12.14 -15.95 -14.27
CA GLY A 169 -12.70 -16.12 -15.61
C GLY A 169 -12.21 -17.40 -16.31
N SER A 170 -10.91 -17.70 -16.24
CA SER A 170 -10.37 -18.96 -16.78
C SER A 170 -10.88 -20.19 -16.03
N LEU A 171 -11.07 -20.10 -14.70
CA LEU A 171 -11.59 -21.18 -13.88
C LEU A 171 -13.08 -21.47 -14.20
N PHE A 172 -13.88 -20.43 -14.41
CA PHE A 172 -15.27 -20.59 -14.85
C PHE A 172 -15.37 -21.21 -16.25
N SER A 173 -14.48 -20.83 -17.16
CA SER A 173 -14.35 -21.47 -18.47
C SER A 173 -13.99 -22.95 -18.34
N ALA A 174 -13.03 -23.29 -17.47
CA ALA A 174 -12.66 -24.68 -17.20
C ALA A 174 -13.83 -25.49 -16.60
N ILE A 175 -14.61 -24.88 -15.70
CA ILE A 175 -15.84 -25.50 -15.17
C ILE A 175 -16.83 -25.75 -16.31
N ALA A 176 -17.06 -24.78 -17.20
CA ALA A 176 -17.99 -24.94 -18.30
C ALA A 176 -17.59 -26.07 -19.26
N GLN A 177 -16.29 -26.18 -19.58
CA GLN A 177 -15.77 -27.19 -20.51
C GLN A 177 -15.76 -28.61 -19.92
N THR A 178 -15.74 -28.73 -18.59
CA THR A 178 -15.59 -30.03 -17.91
C THR A 178 -16.79 -30.42 -17.07
N SER A 179 -17.86 -29.62 -17.07
CA SER A 179 -19.05 -29.92 -16.30
C SER A 179 -19.82 -31.09 -16.91
N THR A 180 -20.45 -31.89 -16.05
CA THR A 180 -21.38 -32.95 -16.48
C THR A 180 -22.79 -32.43 -16.74
N ILE A 181 -23.10 -31.17 -16.42
CA ILE A 181 -24.37 -30.51 -16.74
C ILE A 181 -24.31 -29.92 -18.16
N GLU A 182 -25.38 -30.12 -18.93
CA GLU A 182 -25.53 -29.58 -20.30
C GLU A 182 -25.41 -28.05 -20.39
N LYS A 183 -25.86 -27.32 -19.36
CA LYS A 183 -25.76 -25.85 -19.26
C LYS A 183 -25.34 -25.43 -17.84
N PRO A 184 -24.03 -25.42 -17.52
CA PRO A 184 -23.54 -25.13 -16.18
C PRO A 184 -23.73 -23.65 -15.76
N TYR A 185 -24.00 -22.78 -16.72
CA TYR A 185 -24.35 -21.37 -16.52
C TYR A 185 -25.65 -21.05 -17.25
N PHE A 186 -26.44 -20.15 -16.67
CA PHE A 186 -27.62 -19.57 -17.30
C PHE A 186 -27.28 -18.17 -17.81
N TYR A 187 -27.49 -17.93 -19.11
CA TYR A 187 -27.27 -16.64 -19.76
C TYR A 187 -28.24 -16.45 -20.92
N GLY A 188 -28.89 -15.30 -20.97
CA GLY A 188 -30.08 -15.06 -21.78
C GLY A 188 -29.80 -14.64 -23.22
N GLY A 189 -29.33 -15.55 -24.09
CA GLY A 189 -29.34 -15.30 -25.54
C GLY A 189 -28.41 -16.12 -26.43
N GLU A 190 -27.34 -16.73 -25.91
CA GLU A 190 -26.39 -17.55 -26.68
C GLU A 190 -26.30 -18.98 -26.11
N ASP A 191 -25.85 -19.94 -26.93
CA ASP A 191 -25.70 -21.35 -26.51
C ASP A 191 -24.33 -21.69 -25.92
N THR A 192 -23.31 -20.84 -26.13
CA THR A 192 -21.96 -20.98 -25.53
C THR A 192 -21.32 -19.63 -25.19
N LEU A 193 -20.90 -19.42 -23.94
CA LEU A 193 -20.05 -18.29 -23.54
C LEU A 193 -18.60 -18.51 -23.99
N ASP A 194 -17.99 -17.49 -24.57
CA ASP A 194 -16.55 -17.44 -24.82
C ASP A 194 -15.77 -17.05 -23.55
N LEU A 195 -14.43 -17.03 -23.64
CA LEU A 195 -13.59 -16.61 -22.52
C LEU A 195 -13.90 -15.18 -22.05
N GLY A 196 -14.25 -14.28 -22.99
CA GLY A 196 -14.63 -12.91 -22.69
C GLY A 196 -15.87 -12.84 -21.78
N GLY A 197 -16.88 -13.68 -22.06
CA GLY A 197 -18.07 -13.81 -21.24
C GLY A 197 -17.79 -14.29 -19.81
N TYR A 198 -16.89 -15.26 -19.62
CA TYR A 198 -16.49 -15.70 -18.27
C TYR A 198 -15.66 -14.66 -17.53
N VAL A 199 -14.77 -13.95 -18.22
CA VAL A 199 -14.01 -12.82 -17.64
C VAL A 199 -14.94 -11.68 -17.26
N TYR A 200 -15.96 -11.38 -18.06
CA TYR A 200 -17.00 -10.44 -17.72
C TYR A 200 -17.79 -10.87 -16.49
N TYR A 201 -18.22 -12.14 -16.41
CA TYR A 201 -18.90 -12.68 -15.23
C TYR A 201 -18.04 -12.57 -13.96
N SER A 202 -16.75 -12.88 -14.07
CA SER A 202 -15.77 -12.71 -12.99
C SER A 202 -15.61 -11.23 -12.60
N LEU A 203 -15.49 -10.31 -13.57
CA LEU A 203 -15.42 -8.87 -13.31
C LEU A 203 -16.62 -8.37 -12.52
N VAL A 204 -17.84 -8.70 -12.94
CA VAL A 204 -19.06 -8.22 -12.26
C VAL A 204 -19.26 -8.88 -10.89
N THR A 205 -18.75 -10.10 -10.71
CA THR A 205 -18.73 -10.80 -9.41
C THR A 205 -17.72 -10.17 -8.46
N TYR A 206 -16.47 -10.00 -8.91
CA TYR A 206 -15.38 -9.35 -8.16
C TYR A 206 -15.72 -7.91 -7.78
N ALA A 207 -16.33 -7.15 -8.69
CA ALA A 207 -16.78 -5.79 -8.46
C ALA A 207 -18.08 -5.70 -7.63
N THR A 208 -18.68 -6.84 -7.26
CA THR A 208 -19.94 -6.93 -6.49
C THR A 208 -21.16 -6.33 -7.19
N VAL A 209 -21.11 -6.20 -8.52
CA VAL A 209 -22.18 -5.62 -9.34
C VAL A 209 -23.29 -6.63 -9.61
N GLY A 210 -22.95 -7.82 -10.10
CA GLY A 210 -23.89 -8.93 -10.31
C GLY A 210 -25.14 -8.58 -11.12
N TYR A 211 -24.99 -8.17 -12.38
CA TYR A 211 -26.13 -7.80 -13.24
C TYR A 211 -27.18 -8.91 -13.42
N GLY A 212 -26.80 -10.18 -13.24
CA GLY A 212 -27.70 -11.34 -13.29
C GLY A 212 -28.00 -11.84 -14.71
N ASP A 213 -27.36 -11.26 -15.71
CA ASP A 213 -27.36 -11.69 -17.11
C ASP A 213 -26.62 -13.01 -17.34
N ILE A 214 -25.59 -13.28 -16.55
CA ILE A 214 -24.92 -14.59 -16.43
C ILE A 214 -25.02 -15.04 -14.98
N SER A 215 -25.46 -16.28 -14.75
CA SER A 215 -25.58 -16.85 -13.40
C SER A 215 -25.15 -18.33 -13.33
N PRO A 216 -24.50 -18.75 -12.24
CA PRO A 216 -23.98 -20.10 -12.11
C PRO A 216 -25.08 -21.09 -11.74
N HIS A 217 -25.20 -22.17 -12.50
CA HIS A 217 -26.16 -23.23 -12.24
C HIS A 217 -25.51 -24.48 -11.64
N ALA A 218 -24.32 -24.87 -12.14
CA ALA A 218 -23.58 -26.02 -11.65
C ALA A 218 -23.08 -25.83 -10.21
N ALA A 219 -22.94 -26.94 -9.46
CA ALA A 219 -22.46 -26.93 -8.08
C ALA A 219 -21.07 -26.29 -7.96
N ALA A 220 -20.12 -26.68 -8.81
CA ALA A 220 -18.80 -26.04 -8.89
C ALA A 220 -18.86 -24.54 -9.18
N ALA A 221 -19.69 -24.13 -10.15
CA ALA A 221 -19.81 -22.74 -10.55
C ALA A 221 -20.32 -21.85 -9.40
N ARG A 222 -21.32 -22.33 -8.66
CA ARG A 222 -21.87 -21.62 -7.48
C ARG A 222 -20.85 -21.53 -6.35
N PHE A 223 -20.13 -22.62 -6.08
CA PHE A 223 -19.09 -22.65 -5.06
C PHE A 223 -17.96 -21.66 -5.39
N VAL A 224 -17.47 -21.67 -6.62
CA VAL A 224 -16.41 -20.77 -7.07
C VAL A 224 -16.87 -19.31 -7.10
N ALA A 225 -18.10 -19.03 -7.54
CA ALA A 225 -18.67 -17.68 -7.48
C ALA A 225 -18.74 -17.15 -6.03
N GLY A 226 -19.13 -18.01 -5.07
CA GLY A 226 -19.10 -17.66 -3.65
C GLY A 226 -17.69 -17.37 -3.14
N LEU A 227 -16.71 -18.21 -3.51
CA LEU A 227 -15.30 -17.97 -3.16
C LEU A 227 -14.77 -16.66 -3.75
N GLU A 228 -15.05 -16.39 -5.02
CA GLU A 228 -14.65 -15.15 -5.69
C GLU A 228 -15.27 -13.93 -5.01
N ALA A 229 -16.57 -13.96 -4.72
CA ALA A 229 -17.26 -12.87 -4.04
C ALA A 229 -16.65 -12.58 -2.65
N MET A 230 -16.33 -13.63 -1.88
CA MET A 230 -15.68 -13.49 -0.57
C MET A 230 -14.28 -12.88 -0.68
N LEU A 231 -13.47 -13.37 -1.63
CA LEU A 231 -12.11 -12.87 -1.84
C LEU A 231 -12.10 -11.45 -2.39
N GLY A 232 -12.94 -11.17 -3.40
CA GLY A 232 -13.13 -9.84 -3.97
C GLY A 232 -13.56 -8.85 -2.90
N LEU A 233 -14.51 -9.19 -2.04
CA LEU A 233 -14.92 -8.34 -0.92
C LEU A 233 -13.75 -8.04 0.02
N LEU A 234 -13.00 -9.06 0.44
CA LEU A 234 -11.85 -8.87 1.33
C LEU A 234 -10.79 -7.96 0.70
N ILE A 235 -10.45 -8.18 -0.56
CA ILE A 235 -9.45 -7.40 -1.30
C ILE A 235 -9.91 -5.94 -1.46
N ASN A 236 -11.16 -5.71 -1.86
CA ASN A 236 -11.74 -4.36 -1.99
C ASN A 236 -11.73 -3.61 -0.65
N VAL A 237 -12.16 -4.25 0.45
CA VAL A 237 -12.22 -3.62 1.78
C VAL A 237 -10.83 -3.28 2.29
N VAL A 238 -9.88 -4.20 2.18
CA VAL A 238 -8.48 -3.95 2.61
C VAL A 238 -7.87 -2.80 1.81
N PHE A 239 -8.11 -2.75 0.50
CA PHE A 239 -7.62 -1.67 -0.35
C PHE A 239 -8.21 -0.32 0.07
N ILE A 240 -9.53 -0.23 0.27
CA ILE A 240 -10.19 1.02 0.69
C ILE A 240 -9.65 1.48 2.05
N ALA A 241 -9.45 0.56 3.01
CA ALA A 241 -8.91 0.89 4.33
C ALA A 241 -7.48 1.45 4.25
N ILE A 242 -6.63 0.82 3.44
CA ILE A 242 -5.26 1.27 3.19
C ILE A 242 -5.28 2.64 2.49
N LEU A 243 -6.09 2.81 1.46
CA LEU A 243 -6.25 4.08 0.73
C LEU A 243 -6.72 5.21 1.65
N MET A 244 -7.71 4.94 2.52
CA MET A 244 -8.21 5.92 3.49
C MET A 244 -7.16 6.33 4.51
N THR A 245 -6.35 5.38 4.99
CA THR A 245 -5.21 5.67 5.87
C THR A 245 -4.22 6.62 5.20
N PHE A 246 -4.05 6.55 3.88
CA PHE A 246 -3.23 7.48 3.12
C PHE A 246 -3.87 8.85 2.91
N ILE A 247 -5.15 8.89 2.53
CA ILE A 247 -5.85 10.15 2.31
C ILE A 247 -5.85 10.98 3.60
N THR A 248 -6.08 10.34 4.75
CA THR A 248 -6.08 11.00 6.06
C THR A 248 -4.69 11.40 6.55
N SER A 249 -3.66 10.57 6.35
CA SER A 249 -2.28 10.92 6.73
C SER A 249 -1.63 11.99 5.85
N GLY A 250 -2.12 12.22 4.62
CA GLY A 250 -1.74 13.38 3.81
C GLY A 250 -2.29 14.71 4.35
N GLY A 251 -3.41 14.66 5.08
CA GLY A 251 -4.04 15.85 5.69
C GLY A 251 -3.31 16.37 6.93
N SER A 252 -2.63 15.49 7.69
CA SER A 252 -1.99 15.89 8.96
C SER A 252 -0.84 16.90 8.75
N GLY A 253 -0.17 16.87 7.59
CA GLY A 253 0.88 17.85 7.28
C GLY A 253 0.34 19.26 7.00
N VAL A 254 -0.90 19.37 6.49
CA VAL A 254 -1.59 20.66 6.30
C VAL A 254 -2.04 21.22 7.65
N GLU A 255 -2.46 20.34 8.56
CA GLU A 255 -2.87 20.71 9.91
C GLU A 255 -1.68 21.17 10.76
N GLU A 256 -0.54 20.46 10.73
CA GLU A 256 0.71 20.90 11.35
C GLU A 256 1.22 22.23 10.78
N ALA A 257 1.17 22.42 9.46
CA ALA A 257 1.56 23.68 8.84
C ALA A 257 0.68 24.86 9.29
N LYS A 258 -0.64 24.64 9.45
CA LYS A 258 -1.55 25.65 10.01
C LYS A 258 -1.25 25.95 11.48
N LEU A 259 -0.92 24.94 12.28
CA LEU A 259 -0.59 25.11 13.69
C LEU A 259 0.73 25.89 13.87
N VAL A 260 1.74 25.60 13.04
CA VAL A 260 3.03 26.31 13.05
C VAL A 260 2.86 27.76 12.59
N ASP A 261 2.06 28.03 11.55
CA ASP A 261 1.76 29.40 11.12
C ASP A 261 0.99 30.19 12.19
N THR A 262 -0.01 29.55 12.83
CA THR A 262 -0.77 30.16 13.93
C THR A 262 0.12 30.47 15.13
N GLN A 263 1.02 29.55 15.52
CA GLN A 263 2.00 29.80 16.58
C GLN A 263 3.01 30.90 16.19
N GLY A 264 3.48 30.91 14.94
CA GLY A 264 4.37 31.95 14.43
C GLY A 264 3.75 33.34 14.50
N GLN A 265 2.46 33.46 14.16
CA GLN A 265 1.70 34.71 14.28
C GLN A 265 1.54 35.15 15.75
N GLN A 266 1.23 34.22 16.66
CA GLN A 266 1.09 34.53 18.09
C GLN A 266 2.41 35.01 18.70
N VAL A 267 3.53 34.35 18.39
CA VAL A 267 4.86 34.75 18.87
C VAL A 267 5.24 36.13 18.34
N GLN A 268 4.98 36.41 17.05
CA GLN A 268 5.22 37.74 16.48
C GLN A 268 4.36 38.83 17.14
N GLU A 269 3.10 38.54 17.44
CA GLU A 269 2.20 39.49 18.10
C GLU A 269 2.66 39.77 19.55
N GLU A 270 3.12 38.74 20.26
CA GLU A 270 3.66 38.85 21.62
C GLU A 270 4.99 39.63 21.64
N ASP A 271 5.90 39.35 20.70
CA ASP A 271 7.14 40.10 20.53
C ASP A 271 6.89 41.57 20.16
N ALA A 272 5.89 41.84 19.32
CA ALA A 272 5.50 43.21 18.97
C ALA A 272 4.98 43.97 20.21
N LYS A 273 4.14 43.34 21.05
CA LYS A 273 3.67 43.91 22.32
C LYS A 273 4.84 44.15 23.28
N ARG A 274 5.75 43.20 23.40
CA ARG A 274 6.94 43.31 24.27
C ARG A 274 7.87 44.43 23.83
N ARG A 275 8.14 44.56 22.52
CA ARG A 275 8.94 45.66 21.95
C ARG A 275 8.31 47.02 22.24
N LYS A 276 6.98 47.12 22.08
CA LYS A 276 6.26 48.37 22.36
C LYS A 276 6.35 48.75 23.84
N GLY A 277 6.16 47.80 24.75
CA GLY A 277 6.31 48.03 26.19
C GLY A 277 7.72 48.47 26.60
N ILE A 278 8.77 47.91 25.97
CA ILE A 278 10.15 48.36 26.20
C ILE A 278 10.36 49.79 25.69
N GLN A 279 9.82 50.13 24.51
CA GLN A 279 9.91 51.49 23.99
C GLN A 279 9.22 52.51 24.90
N ASP A 280 8.04 52.18 25.42
CA ASP A 280 7.29 53.04 26.34
C ASP A 280 8.05 53.22 27.67
N TYR A 281 8.67 52.16 28.19
CA TYR A 281 9.52 52.23 29.38
C TYR A 281 10.75 53.12 29.16
N LEU A 282 11.45 52.94 28.03
CA LEU A 282 12.62 53.76 27.68
C LEU A 282 12.26 55.24 27.49
N ALA A 283 11.08 55.52 26.90
CA ALA A 283 10.57 56.89 26.77
C ALA A 283 10.30 57.51 28.14
N THR A 284 9.69 56.75 29.06
CA THR A 284 9.44 57.18 30.44
C THR A 284 10.74 57.49 31.16
N MET A 285 11.73 56.59 31.12
CA MET A 285 13.04 56.79 31.76
C MET A 285 13.77 58.01 31.22
N ARG A 286 13.69 58.25 29.90
CA ARG A 286 14.29 59.43 29.25
C ARG A 286 13.67 60.73 29.74
N ASN A 287 12.35 60.75 29.95
CA ASN A 287 11.65 61.92 30.49
C ASN A 287 12.05 62.16 31.95
N THR A 288 12.04 61.11 32.78
CA THR A 288 12.49 61.20 34.18
C THR A 288 13.93 61.71 34.29
N GLN A 289 14.83 61.25 33.42
CA GLN A 289 16.22 61.73 33.40
C GLN A 289 16.32 63.20 33.00
N LYS A 290 15.51 63.67 32.04
CA LYS A 290 15.43 65.10 31.68
C LYS A 290 14.95 65.95 32.85
N ASP A 291 13.91 65.50 33.56
CA ASP A 291 13.37 66.22 34.71
C ASP A 291 14.38 66.30 35.85
N LEU A 292 15.11 65.21 36.11
CA LEU A 292 16.18 65.17 37.10
C LEU A 292 17.31 66.16 36.74
N ASN A 293 17.74 66.18 35.48
CA ASN A 293 18.75 67.12 35.01
C ASN A 293 18.30 68.58 35.19
N LYS A 294 17.04 68.88 34.84
CA LYS A 294 16.47 70.22 35.03
C LYS A 294 16.44 70.63 36.51
N TYR A 295 16.13 69.69 37.40
CA TYR A 295 16.12 69.93 38.84
C TYR A 295 17.53 70.19 39.39
N ILE A 296 18.52 69.40 38.93
CA ILE A 296 19.94 69.60 39.29
C ILE A 296 20.42 70.99 38.83
N GLU A 297 20.08 71.40 37.61
CA GLU A 297 20.45 72.71 37.06
C GLU A 297 19.84 73.87 37.86
N GLN A 298 18.57 73.72 38.28
CA GLN A 298 17.91 74.69 39.17
C GLN A 298 18.59 74.80 40.53
N ILE A 299 18.97 73.67 41.14
CA ILE A 299 19.73 73.66 42.40
C ILE A 299 21.05 74.38 42.18
N TYR A 300 21.82 73.99 41.16
CA TYR A 300 23.13 74.57 40.89
C TYR A 300 23.06 76.09 40.73
N THR A 301 22.06 76.58 39.98
CA THR A 301 21.82 78.02 39.77
C THR A 301 21.47 78.74 41.06
N LYS A 302 20.56 78.18 41.88
CA LYS A 302 20.21 78.76 43.20
C LYS A 302 21.39 78.78 44.15
N THR A 303 22.19 77.72 44.22
CA THR A 303 23.38 77.66 45.07
C THR A 303 24.43 78.67 44.61
N HIS A 304 24.66 78.80 43.30
CA HIS A 304 25.60 79.77 42.75
C HIS A 304 25.16 81.23 42.99
N GLN A 305 23.86 81.50 42.91
CA GLN A 305 23.28 82.81 43.19
C GLN A 305 23.34 83.15 44.69
N GLY A 306 22.99 82.21 45.58
CA GLY A 306 23.11 82.39 47.03
C GLY A 306 24.56 82.58 47.49
N VAL A 307 25.53 81.91 46.86
CA VAL A 307 26.96 82.13 47.13
C VAL A 307 27.42 83.52 46.65
N LYS A 308 26.94 83.99 45.49
CA LYS A 308 27.22 85.36 45.02
C LYS A 308 26.66 86.42 45.96
N GLU A 309 25.42 86.26 46.42
CA GLU A 309 24.78 87.19 47.37
C GLU A 309 25.52 87.22 48.72
N ALA A 310 25.95 86.05 49.23
CA ALA A 310 26.76 85.95 50.45
C ALA A 310 28.16 86.60 50.33
N LEU A 311 28.74 86.63 49.13
CA LEU A 311 30.03 87.29 48.87
C LEU A 311 29.90 88.81 48.68
N VAL A 312 28.74 89.31 48.21
CA VAL A 312 28.47 90.74 48.01
C VAL A 312 28.01 91.42 49.31
N GLY A 313 27.33 90.70 50.22
CA GLY A 313 26.92 91.21 51.54
C GLY A 313 28.03 91.35 52.59
N LYS A 314 29.30 91.21 52.20
CA LYS A 314 30.48 91.22 53.10
C LYS A 314 31.40 92.44 52.92
N LYS A 315 30.88 93.55 52.39
CA LYS A 315 31.58 94.85 52.35
C LYS A 315 31.01 95.81 53.38
#